data_AF-X1MNR5-F1
#
_entry.id   AF-X1MNR5-F1
#
_cell.length_a   1.000
_cell.length_b   1.000
_cell.length_c   1.000
_cell.angle_alpha   90.00
_cell.angle_beta   90.00
_cell.angle_gamma   90.00
#
_symmetry.space_group_name_H-M   'P 1'
#
loop_
_entity.id
_entity.type
_entity.pdbx_description
1 polymer ?
#
loop_
_entity_poly.entity_id
_entity_poly.type
_entity_poly.pdbx_seq_one_letter_code
_entity_poly.pdbx_strand_id
1 'polypeptide(L)' 'SIQDDFDKILVITHIEELRDAFPTRINVIKTAEGSTLEIS' A
#
# COMPACT_ATOMS: atom_id res chain seq x y z
N SER A 1 -5.74 14.63 12.48
CA SER A 1 -4.76 13.71 13.06
C SER A 1 -5.40 12.37 13.30
N ILE A 2 -5.17 11.40 12.41
CA ILE A 2 -5.38 9.97 12.75
C ILE A 2 -4.04 9.27 12.92
N GLN A 3 -2.96 9.84 12.35
CA GLN A 3 -1.62 9.24 12.37
C GLN A 3 -1.06 9.08 13.78
N ASP A 4 -1.41 10.01 14.68
CA ASP A 4 -0.94 10.00 16.07
C ASP A 4 -1.67 8.97 16.95
N ASP A 5 -2.79 8.41 16.48
CA ASP A 5 -3.65 7.48 17.23
C ASP A 5 -3.32 6.00 16.93
N PHE A 6 -2.47 5.71 15.95
CA PHE A 6 -2.21 4.34 15.49
C PHE A 6 -0.72 4.02 15.42
N ASP A 7 -0.30 2.92 16.06
CA ASP A 7 1.06 2.39 15.95
C ASP A 7 1.45 2.02 14.51
N LYS A 8 0.46 1.59 13.70
CA LYS A 8 0.62 1.25 12.28
C LYS A 8 -0.67 1.52 11.52
N ILE A 9 -0.55 2.13 10.33
CA ILE A 9 -1.67 2.38 9.41
C ILE A 9 -1.43 1.56 8.13
N LEU A 10 -2.41 0.74 7.75
CA LEU A 10 -2.40 -0.04 6.50
C LEU A 10 -3.51 0.48 5.58
N VAL A 11 -3.12 0.96 4.40
CA VAL A 11 -4.05 1.50 3.40
C VAL A 11 -4.05 0.59 2.18
N ILE A 12 -5.24 0.10 1.78
CA ILE A 12 -5.43 -0.71 0.58
C ILE A 12 -6.23 0.14 -0.42
N THR A 13 -5.57 0.57 -1.49
CA THR A 13 -6.19 1.38 -2.55
C THR A 13 -5.61 1.03 -3.90
N HIS A 14 -6.41 1.15 -4.97
CA HIS A 14 -5.93 1.08 -6.35
C HIS A 14 -5.59 2.47 -6.91
N ILE A 15 -5.72 3.54 -6.11
CA ILE A 15 -5.48 4.92 -6.52
C ILE A 15 -3.99 5.22 -6.42
N GLU A 16 -3.36 5.55 -7.55
CA GLU A 16 -1.91 5.75 -7.60
C GLU A 16 -1.46 7.05 -6.93
N GLU A 17 -2.31 8.08 -6.90
CA GLU A 17 -2.01 9.42 -6.37
C GLU A 17 -1.78 9.42 -4.85
N LEU A 18 -2.29 8.42 -4.13
CA LEU A 18 -2.07 8.26 -2.69
C LEU A 18 -0.72 7.60 -2.37
N ARG A 19 0.02 7.13 -3.38
CA ARG A 19 1.30 6.43 -3.17
C ARG A 19 2.35 7.33 -2.53
N ASP A 20 2.41 8.61 -2.89
CA ASP A 20 3.44 9.54 -2.38
C ASP A 20 3.22 9.98 -0.93
N ALA A 21 2.03 9.76 -0.39
CA ALA A 21 1.74 10.07 1.01
C ALA A 21 2.33 9.05 2.00
N PHE A 22 2.80 7.88 1.53
CA PHE A 22 3.29 6.80 2.39
C PHE A 22 4.71 6.35 2.01
N PRO A 23 5.64 6.32 2.98
CA PRO A 23 7.05 6.03 2.73
C PRO A 23 7.37 4.54 2.50
N THR A 24 6.52 3.61 2.96
CA THR A 24 6.72 2.15 2.80
C THR A 24 5.53 1.55 2.07
N ARG A 25 5.79 0.78 1.01
CA ARG A 25 4.74 0.31 0.09
C ARG A 25 4.89 -1.18 -0.22
N ILE A 26 3.76 -1.85 -0.37
CA ILE A 26 3.69 -3.23 -0.88
C ILE A 26 2.86 -3.17 -2.16
N ASN A 27 3.49 -3.47 -3.29
CA ASN A 27 2.81 -3.49 -4.58
C ASN A 27 2.22 -4.87 -4.83
N VAL A 28 0.93 -4.92 -5.15
CA VAL A 28 0.23 -6.15 -5.50
C VAL A 28 -0.11 -6.11 -6.99
N ILE A 29 0.51 -7.00 -7.76
CA ILE A 29 0.27 -7.13 -9.20
C ILE A 29 -0.59 -8.38 -9.42
N LYS A 30 -1.76 -8.20 -10.03
CA LYS A 30 -2.60 -9.33 -10.47
C LYS A 30 -2.05 -9.89 -11.77
N THR A 31 -1.65 -11.16 -11.76
CA THR A 31 -1.23 -11.93 -12.93
C THR A 31 -2.28 -13.00 -13.26
N ALA A 32 -2.18 -13.62 -14.44
CA ALA A 32 -3.08 -14.71 -14.83
C ALA A 32 -2.99 -15.95 -13.92
N GLU A 33 -1.85 -16.13 -13.23
CA GLU A 33 -1.60 -17.25 -12.31
C GLU A 33 -1.93 -16.92 -10.85
N GLY A 34 -2.25 -15.66 -10.54
CA GLY A 34 -2.55 -15.19 -9.18
C GLY A 34 -1.98 -13.81 -8.88
N SER A 35 -1.98 -13.42 -7.60
CA SER A 35 -1.43 -12.14 -7.15
C SER A 35 0.05 -12.29 -6.75
N THR A 36 0.92 -11.45 -7.32
CA THR A 36 2.34 -11.36 -6.93
C THR A 36 2.58 -10.10 -6.10
N LEU A 37 3.47 -10.19 -5.10
CA LEU A 37 3.81 -9.11 -4.17
C LEU A 37 5.24 -8.64 -4.41
N GLU A 38 5.46 -7.33 -4.46
CA GLU A 38 6.78 -6.70 -4.50
C GLU A 38 6.92 -5.67 -3.36
N ILE A 39 8.08 -5.63 -2.72
CA ILE A 39 8.39 -4.72 -1.61
C ILE A 39 9.40 -3.68 -2.10
N SER A 40 9.10 -2.40 -1.87
CA SER A 40 9.92 -1.24 -2.25
C SER A 40 9.99 -0.21 -1.15
#